data_AF-A0A498NPM7-F1
#
_entry.id   AF-A0A498NPM7-F1
#
_cell.length_a   1.000
_cell.length_b   1.000
_cell.length_c   1.000
_cell.angle_alpha   90.00
_cell.angle_beta   90.00
_cell.angle_gamma   90.00
#
_symmetry.space_group_name_H-M   'P 1'
#
loop_
_entity.id
_entity.type
_entity.pdbx_description
1 polymer ?
#
loop_
_entity_poly.entity_id
_entity_poly.type
_entity_poly.pdbx_seq_one_letter_code
_entity_poly.pdbx_strand_id
1 'polypeptide(L)'
;MDTLCSLSGLDPLWDWNQTWYTHNPELSNCFQNTVLVWAPCIYLWVLSPFYCLHLYCHGRGRLPLSSLCSAKLLLGFFLASFGFVEFFYILLERRQEIQEHLVFLLSPIIRSLTVVLAVCLIHWERVRGCRSSVFLFFFWLLGVVCSLIPLHTKVQLAVDQGLSPDIVRYLAFFSYFALQLAQLFLSCFADRAPSGKAVLKGYRSPLQAEDLWNLREEDTSEKIISDLEEEWTAERTKLQQQENHLSTSIALGSRLPDQAQFLRKIQKEQSSGFCLLRTLARSFGPYFLTGTLCLIVHDVFMFSVPQVLSLLLGFMRDEDAPLWKGYFFASLMFFLSCLQSVFNHQYTYTCFTVGMRVKTAVMGLVYRKSLVMNSAARRTCTVGEIVNLVSADTQKLMDFVVYFNAVWLAPIEVTLCLFFLWQHLGPSALAGIATVIFIFPLNGFIARKRSKLQEIQMKYMDGRVKLMNEILNGIKILKFYAWEKAFLEQVLGYREKELKTLKKSQILYSVSIASFNSSSFLIAFAMFGVYVLIDDKNVLDAQKIFVSMALINILKTPLSQLPFAMSTTMQISINLAQKQQYIKKAL
;
A
#
# COMPACT_ATOMS: atom_id res chain seq x y z
N MET A 1 9.04 23.27 -28.60
CA MET A 1 9.20 21.90 -29.12
C MET A 1 8.90 21.88 -30.62
N ASP A 2 7.72 22.30 -31.08
CA ASP A 2 7.40 22.41 -32.51
C ASP A 2 8.39 23.27 -33.31
N THR A 3 8.81 24.40 -32.76
CA THR A 3 9.85 25.24 -33.37
C THR A 3 11.20 24.52 -33.50
N LEU A 4 11.52 23.61 -32.58
CA LEU A 4 12.76 22.82 -32.58
C LEU A 4 12.69 21.68 -33.61
N CYS A 5 11.50 21.10 -33.81
CA CYS A 5 11.21 20.14 -34.88
C CYS A 5 11.29 20.82 -36.26
N SER A 6 10.68 22.00 -36.42
CA SER A 6 10.68 22.75 -37.69
C SER A 6 12.07 23.27 -38.07
N LEU A 7 12.88 23.69 -37.09
CA LEU A 7 14.29 24.06 -37.29
C LEU A 7 15.17 22.87 -37.70
N SER A 8 14.75 21.64 -37.43
CA SER A 8 15.47 20.41 -37.76
C SER A 8 14.89 19.68 -38.98
N GLY A 9 14.04 20.34 -39.78
CA GLY A 9 13.43 19.77 -40.99
C GLY A 9 12.53 18.55 -40.76
N LEU A 10 12.01 18.36 -39.54
CA LEU A 10 11.19 17.21 -39.15
C LEU A 10 9.69 17.51 -39.17
N ASP A 11 8.88 16.46 -39.26
CA ASP A 11 7.42 16.49 -39.08
C ASP A 11 7.00 17.22 -37.79
N PRO A 12 5.78 17.79 -37.74
CA PRO A 12 5.25 18.43 -36.53
C PRO A 12 5.30 17.51 -35.31
N LEU A 13 5.35 18.09 -34.09
CA LEU A 13 5.51 17.34 -32.85
C LEU A 13 4.41 16.29 -32.65
N TRP A 14 3.19 16.56 -33.12
CA TRP A 14 2.08 15.64 -33.01
C TRP A 14 1.15 15.75 -34.22
N ASP A 15 0.87 14.62 -34.86
CA ASP A 15 -0.12 14.54 -35.93
C ASP A 15 -1.17 13.46 -35.60
N TRP A 16 -2.42 13.88 -35.38
CA TRP A 16 -3.55 12.99 -35.10
C TRP A 16 -3.84 12.04 -36.26
N ASN A 17 -3.62 12.51 -37.50
CA ASN A 17 -3.88 11.70 -38.69
C ASN A 17 -2.87 10.59 -38.88
N GLN A 18 -1.64 10.72 -38.38
CA GLN A 18 -0.62 9.66 -38.41
C GLN A 18 -0.65 8.74 -37.19
N THR A 19 -1.11 9.25 -36.03
CA THR A 19 -1.03 8.53 -34.75
C THR A 19 -2.30 7.75 -34.38
N TRP A 20 -3.49 8.26 -34.71
CA TRP A 20 -4.75 7.67 -34.23
C TRP A 20 -5.69 7.20 -35.35
N TYR A 21 -5.63 7.86 -36.51
CA TYR A 21 -6.49 7.60 -37.67
C TYR A 21 -5.79 6.81 -38.78
N THR A 22 -4.85 5.92 -38.43
CA THR A 22 -4.14 5.03 -39.37
C THR A 22 -4.21 3.56 -38.95
N HIS A 23 -3.99 2.67 -39.93
CA HIS A 23 -3.81 1.24 -39.67
C HIS A 23 -2.45 0.93 -39.01
N ASN A 24 -1.42 1.73 -39.32
CA ASN A 24 -0.08 1.65 -38.75
C ASN A 24 0.23 2.97 -38.02
N PRO A 25 0.11 3.01 -36.67
CA PRO A 25 0.29 4.22 -35.90
C PRO A 25 1.77 4.52 -35.81
N GLU A 26 2.19 5.60 -36.43
CA GLU A 26 3.56 6.07 -36.30
C GLU A 26 3.52 7.40 -35.57
N LEU A 27 4.18 7.44 -34.42
CA LEU A 27 4.49 8.73 -33.78
C LEU A 27 5.45 9.48 -34.69
N SER A 28 5.28 10.80 -34.81
CA SER A 28 6.16 11.58 -35.68
C SER A 28 7.63 11.39 -35.31
N ASN A 29 8.51 11.44 -36.30
CA ASN A 29 9.94 11.21 -36.09
C ASN A 29 10.53 12.24 -35.09
N CYS A 30 9.97 13.45 -35.03
CA CYS A 30 10.33 14.42 -34.00
C CYS A 30 9.89 13.96 -32.60
N PHE A 31 8.66 13.47 -32.42
CA PHE A 31 8.17 13.01 -31.13
C PHE A 31 8.99 11.85 -30.56
N GLN A 32 9.34 10.88 -31.42
CA GLN A 32 10.14 9.72 -31.05
C GLN A 32 11.54 10.11 -30.56
N ASN A 33 12.19 11.04 -31.26
CA ASN A 33 13.55 11.47 -30.92
C ASN A 33 13.60 12.60 -29.88
N THR A 34 12.47 13.17 -29.46
CA THR A 34 12.42 14.22 -28.43
C THR A 34 11.69 13.74 -27.19
N VAL A 35 10.36 13.75 -27.18
CA VAL A 35 9.52 13.53 -25.99
C VAL A 35 9.78 12.17 -25.36
N LEU A 36 9.88 11.10 -26.14
CA LEU A 36 10.13 9.75 -25.61
C LEU A 36 11.52 9.61 -24.99
N VAL A 37 12.54 10.25 -25.56
CA VAL A 37 13.90 10.24 -25.01
C VAL A 37 14.00 11.15 -23.78
N TRP A 38 13.31 12.29 -23.79
CA TRP A 38 13.44 13.32 -22.77
C TRP A 38 12.56 13.05 -21.54
N ALA A 39 11.42 12.36 -21.66
CA ALA A 39 10.54 12.09 -20.53
C ALA A 39 11.23 11.33 -19.37
N PRO A 40 11.96 10.21 -19.60
CA PRO A 40 12.77 9.58 -18.56
C PRO A 40 13.87 10.50 -18.00
N CYS A 41 14.45 11.34 -18.85
CA CYS A 41 15.50 12.27 -18.46
C CYS A 41 14.95 13.37 -17.53
N ILE A 42 13.85 14.02 -17.91
CA ILE A 42 13.20 15.05 -17.10
C ILE A 42 12.78 14.47 -15.74
N TYR A 43 12.20 13.26 -15.72
CA TYR A 43 11.87 12.56 -14.48
C TYR A 43 13.09 12.45 -13.55
N LEU A 44 14.23 11.98 -14.06
CA LEU A 44 15.42 11.80 -13.24
C LEU A 44 16.00 13.15 -12.80
N TRP A 45 16.13 14.13 -13.70
CA TRP A 45 16.77 15.42 -13.41
C TRP A 45 15.95 16.29 -12.45
N VAL A 46 14.62 16.32 -12.59
CA VAL A 46 13.76 17.13 -11.72
C VAL A 46 13.69 16.54 -10.31
N LEU A 47 13.67 15.22 -10.18
CA LEU A 47 13.51 14.55 -8.89
C LEU A 47 14.83 14.20 -8.19
N SER A 48 15.95 14.13 -8.92
CA SER A 48 17.27 13.84 -8.32
C SER A 48 17.69 14.80 -7.22
N PRO A 49 17.49 16.14 -7.26
CA PRO A 49 17.90 17.01 -6.16
C PRO A 49 17.12 16.70 -4.87
N PHE A 50 15.80 16.46 -4.97
CA PHE A 50 14.97 16.08 -3.83
C PHE A 50 15.37 14.71 -3.29
N TYR A 51 15.65 13.75 -4.18
CA TYR A 51 16.09 12.42 -3.80
C TYR A 51 17.48 12.43 -3.13
N CYS A 52 18.43 13.19 -3.68
CA CYS A 52 19.74 13.40 -3.07
C CYS A 52 19.64 14.05 -1.69
N LEU A 53 18.75 15.02 -1.51
CA LEU A 53 18.50 15.66 -0.22
C LEU A 53 17.91 14.65 0.78
N HIS A 54 16.95 13.82 0.34
CA HIS A 54 16.43 12.73 1.16
C HIS A 54 17.51 11.73 1.58
N LEU A 55 18.37 11.30 0.64
CA LEU A 55 19.51 10.42 0.91
C LEU A 55 20.58 11.08 1.78
N TYR A 56 20.73 12.40 1.69
CA TYR A 56 21.64 13.17 2.52
C TYR A 56 21.17 13.20 3.98
N CYS A 57 19.87 13.44 4.19
CA CYS A 57 19.25 13.48 5.52
C CYS A 57 19.11 12.09 6.17
N HIS A 58 18.91 11.02 5.38
CA HIS A 58 18.67 9.66 5.88
C HIS A 58 19.80 8.67 5.50
N GLY A 59 21.04 8.99 5.86
CA GLY A 59 22.18 8.08 5.64
C GLY A 59 22.20 6.89 6.62
N ARG A 60 22.33 5.66 6.10
CA ARG A 60 22.32 4.39 6.86
C ARG A 60 23.66 3.62 6.80
N GLY A 61 24.77 4.33 6.59
CA GLY A 61 26.12 3.75 6.47
C GLY A 61 26.46 3.23 5.05
N ARG A 62 27.68 2.74 4.84
CA ARG A 62 28.16 2.30 3.50
C ARG A 62 27.86 0.82 3.23
N LEU A 63 27.33 0.50 2.05
CA LEU A 63 27.17 -0.89 1.59
C LEU A 63 28.45 -1.41 0.91
N PRO A 64 28.85 -2.67 1.16
CA PRO A 64 29.93 -3.30 0.41
C PRO A 64 29.53 -3.52 -1.07
N LEU A 65 30.52 -3.56 -1.96
CA LEU A 65 30.31 -3.86 -3.38
C LEU A 65 29.81 -5.31 -3.53
N SER A 66 28.50 -5.47 -3.69
CA SER A 66 27.89 -6.75 -4.06
C SER A 66 28.10 -7.02 -5.55
N SER A 67 28.08 -8.29 -5.98
CA SER A 67 28.14 -8.65 -7.41
C SER A 67 27.02 -8.01 -8.22
N LEU A 68 25.82 -7.87 -7.63
CA LEU A 68 24.67 -7.20 -8.25
C LEU A 68 24.89 -5.69 -8.41
N CYS A 69 25.41 -5.02 -7.37
CA CYS A 69 25.74 -3.59 -7.42
C CYS A 69 26.87 -3.32 -8.42
N SER A 70 27.88 -4.21 -8.47
CA SER A 70 28.94 -4.17 -9.49
C SER A 70 28.37 -4.32 -10.90
N ALA A 71 27.46 -5.28 -11.12
CA ALA A 71 26.80 -5.47 -12.41
C ALA A 71 25.96 -4.26 -12.83
N LYS A 72 25.18 -3.65 -11.91
CA LYS A 72 24.41 -2.42 -12.17
C LYS A 72 25.30 -1.23 -12.54
N LEU A 73 26.44 -1.07 -11.86
CA LEU A 73 27.40 0.01 -12.15
C LEU A 73 28.12 -0.23 -13.48
N LEU A 74 28.53 -1.46 -13.78
CA LEU A 74 29.16 -1.81 -15.05
C LEU A 74 28.20 -1.63 -16.23
N LEU A 75 26.97 -2.13 -16.14
CA LEU A 75 25.95 -1.93 -17.18
C LEU A 75 25.61 -0.45 -17.37
N GLY A 76 25.47 0.31 -16.28
CA GLY A 76 25.23 1.75 -16.36
C GLY A 76 26.40 2.51 -17.02
N PHE A 77 27.64 2.12 -16.72
CA PHE A 77 28.82 2.66 -17.39
C PHE A 77 28.87 2.32 -18.88
N PHE A 78 28.57 1.06 -19.25
CA PHE A 78 28.47 0.65 -20.65
C PHE A 78 27.38 1.44 -21.39
N LEU A 79 26.20 1.63 -20.80
CA LEU A 79 25.12 2.44 -21.37
C LEU A 79 25.55 3.90 -21.61
N ALA A 80 26.24 4.52 -20.65
CA ALA A 80 26.76 5.88 -20.80
C ALA A 80 27.81 5.96 -21.92
N SER A 81 28.80 5.05 -21.90
CA SER A 81 29.87 4.99 -22.91
C SER A 81 29.30 4.79 -24.32
N PHE A 82 28.35 3.87 -24.45
CA PHE A 82 27.71 3.56 -25.73
C PHE A 82 26.94 4.75 -26.28
N GLY A 83 26.23 5.50 -25.43
CA GLY A 83 25.55 6.73 -25.83
C GLY A 83 26.50 7.85 -26.26
N PHE A 84 27.69 7.95 -25.64
CA PHE A 84 28.73 8.89 -26.10
C PHE A 84 29.34 8.47 -27.43
N VAL A 85 29.59 7.17 -27.65
CA VAL A 85 30.10 6.66 -28.94
C VAL A 85 29.10 6.93 -30.07
N GLU A 86 27.81 6.72 -29.83
CA GLU A 86 26.74 7.05 -30.78
C GLU A 86 26.73 8.56 -31.13
N PHE A 87 26.88 9.42 -30.13
CA PHE A 87 27.02 10.87 -30.35
C PHE A 87 28.25 11.24 -31.20
N PHE A 88 29.43 10.70 -30.87
CA PHE A 88 30.65 10.98 -31.62
C PHE A 88 30.58 10.45 -33.05
N TYR A 89 29.95 9.30 -33.26
CA TYR A 89 29.70 8.76 -34.59
C TYR A 89 28.83 9.71 -35.42
N ILE A 90 27.69 10.17 -34.87
CA ILE A 90 26.78 11.11 -35.55
C ILE A 90 27.48 12.44 -35.85
N LEU A 91 28.30 12.94 -34.91
CA LEU A 91 29.05 14.19 -35.06
C LEU A 91 30.10 14.11 -36.18
N LEU A 92 30.77 12.96 -36.32
CA LEU A 92 31.80 12.74 -37.34
C LEU A 92 31.20 12.49 -38.73
N GLU A 93 30.11 11.73 -38.80
CA GLU A 93 29.47 11.34 -40.06
C GLU A 93 28.68 12.50 -40.71
N ARG A 94 28.04 13.37 -39.91
CA ARG A 94 27.19 14.48 -40.40
C ARG A 94 27.82 15.88 -40.24
N ARG A 95 29.15 15.98 -40.27
CA ARG A 95 29.88 17.25 -40.03
C ARG A 95 29.50 18.40 -40.99
N GLN A 96 28.94 18.11 -42.17
CA GLN A 96 28.59 19.12 -43.18
C GLN A 96 27.16 19.69 -43.07
N GLU A 97 26.25 19.08 -42.28
CA GLU A 97 24.82 19.48 -42.17
C GLU A 97 24.37 19.60 -40.69
N ILE A 98 25.14 20.29 -39.86
CA ILE A 98 24.91 20.36 -38.40
C ILE A 98 23.64 21.16 -38.05
N GLN A 99 23.26 22.15 -38.87
CA GLN A 99 22.13 23.04 -38.57
C GLN A 99 20.76 22.41 -38.82
N GLU A 100 20.64 21.41 -39.71
CA GLU A 100 19.35 20.77 -40.05
C GLU A 100 19.00 19.59 -39.13
N HIS A 101 19.88 19.16 -38.21
CA HIS A 101 19.68 17.94 -37.42
C HIS A 101 19.98 18.07 -35.92
N LEU A 102 19.80 19.27 -35.35
CA LEU A 102 20.10 19.57 -33.95
C LEU A 102 19.44 18.59 -32.95
N VAL A 103 18.20 18.18 -33.21
CA VAL A 103 17.46 17.22 -32.35
C VAL A 103 18.16 15.85 -32.27
N PHE A 104 18.66 15.34 -33.39
CA PHE A 104 19.38 14.06 -33.45
C PHE A 104 20.72 14.10 -32.71
N LEU A 105 21.31 15.29 -32.57
CA LEU A 105 22.54 15.50 -31.85
C LEU A 105 22.30 15.66 -30.33
N LEU A 106 21.24 16.39 -29.94
CA LEU A 106 20.94 16.70 -28.54
C LEU A 106 20.48 15.45 -27.75
N SER A 107 19.65 14.60 -28.35
CA SER A 107 19.01 13.49 -27.65
C SER A 107 19.98 12.40 -27.14
N PRO A 108 20.99 11.95 -27.92
CA PRO A 108 22.03 11.05 -27.42
C PRO A 108 22.87 11.66 -26.30
N ILE A 109 23.18 12.97 -26.35
CA ILE A 109 23.92 13.67 -25.29
C ILE A 109 23.10 13.68 -24.00
N ILE A 110 21.85 14.16 -24.06
CA ILE A 110 20.97 14.29 -22.89
C ILE A 110 20.76 12.91 -22.24
N ARG A 111 20.51 11.88 -23.05
CA ARG A 111 20.38 10.51 -22.56
C ARG A 111 21.65 10.01 -21.89
N SER A 112 22.83 10.24 -22.48
CA SER A 112 24.12 9.81 -21.93
C SER A 112 24.45 10.52 -20.61
N LEU A 113 24.25 11.84 -20.54
CA LEU A 113 24.41 12.61 -19.30
C LEU A 113 23.45 12.15 -18.19
N THR A 114 22.22 11.80 -18.57
CA THR A 114 21.22 11.26 -17.64
C THR A 114 21.62 9.88 -17.11
N VAL A 115 22.18 9.00 -17.95
CA VAL A 115 22.70 7.70 -17.50
C VAL A 115 23.91 7.88 -16.58
N VAL A 116 24.80 8.84 -16.84
CA VAL A 116 25.89 9.19 -15.93
C VAL A 116 25.33 9.63 -14.57
N LEU A 117 24.32 10.50 -14.55
CA LEU A 117 23.63 10.90 -13.32
C LEU A 117 23.03 9.68 -12.60
N ALA A 118 22.39 8.75 -13.32
CA ALA A 118 21.85 7.52 -12.74
C ALA A 118 22.94 6.64 -12.11
N VAL A 119 24.11 6.50 -12.76
CA VAL A 119 25.27 5.78 -12.22
C VAL A 119 25.81 6.46 -10.95
N CYS A 120 25.89 7.79 -10.95
CA CYS A 120 26.26 8.57 -9.76
C CYS A 120 25.27 8.34 -8.61
N LEU A 121 23.96 8.28 -8.90
CA LEU A 121 22.93 7.99 -7.92
C LEU A 121 23.05 6.56 -7.37
N ILE A 122 23.30 5.55 -8.20
CA ILE A 122 23.55 4.17 -7.75
C ILE A 122 24.76 4.14 -6.80
N HIS A 123 25.83 4.88 -7.14
CA HIS A 123 27.00 4.98 -6.28
C HIS A 123 26.68 5.69 -4.96
N TRP A 124 25.91 6.78 -5.00
CA TRP A 124 25.51 7.53 -3.82
C TRP A 124 24.59 6.72 -2.90
N GLU A 125 23.63 6.00 -3.46
CA GLU A 125 22.76 5.06 -2.73
C GLU A 125 23.59 4.01 -2.00
N ARG A 126 24.62 3.45 -2.65
CA ARG A 126 25.54 2.52 -2.02
C ARG A 126 26.29 3.17 -0.85
N VAL A 127 26.83 4.37 -1.03
CA VAL A 127 27.57 5.09 0.02
C VAL A 127 26.67 5.45 1.20
N ARG A 128 25.38 5.69 0.95
CA ARG A 128 24.37 6.04 1.96
C ARG A 128 23.57 4.86 2.51
N GLY A 129 23.78 3.65 1.99
CA GLY A 129 23.18 2.44 2.58
C GLY A 129 21.78 2.10 2.06
N CYS A 130 21.37 2.68 0.94
CA CYS A 130 20.10 2.38 0.28
C CYS A 130 20.22 1.11 -0.57
N ARG A 131 19.38 0.12 -0.25
CA ARG A 131 19.44 -1.23 -0.84
C ARG A 131 18.61 -1.39 -2.12
N SER A 132 17.52 -0.64 -2.23
CA SER A 132 16.66 -0.66 -3.41
C SER A 132 16.03 0.71 -3.52
N SER A 133 16.13 1.27 -4.71
CA SER A 133 15.58 2.58 -5.04
C SER A 133 14.44 2.39 -6.03
N VAL A 134 13.24 2.53 -5.49
CA VAL A 134 12.01 2.67 -6.29
C VAL A 134 12.17 3.82 -7.30
N PHE A 135 12.89 4.87 -6.90
CA PHE A 135 13.22 6.02 -7.74
C PHE A 135 13.95 5.64 -9.03
N LEU A 136 15.06 4.90 -8.94
CA LEU A 136 15.82 4.45 -10.11
C LEU A 136 15.11 3.34 -10.88
N PHE A 137 14.38 2.45 -10.19
CA PHE A 137 13.55 1.44 -10.84
C PHE A 137 12.54 2.09 -11.81
N PHE A 138 11.83 3.13 -11.38
CA PHE A 138 10.89 3.87 -12.24
C PHE A 138 11.59 4.57 -13.40
N PHE A 139 12.80 5.09 -13.21
CA PHE A 139 13.59 5.66 -14.31
C PHE A 139 13.89 4.60 -15.39
N TRP A 140 14.41 3.44 -14.99
CA TRP A 140 14.71 2.36 -15.95
C TRP A 140 13.45 1.81 -16.61
N LEU A 141 12.35 1.69 -15.86
CA LEU A 141 11.06 1.23 -16.36
C LEU A 141 10.50 2.21 -17.40
N LEU A 142 10.41 3.50 -17.05
CA LEU A 142 9.94 4.55 -17.95
C LEU A 142 10.83 4.62 -19.20
N GLY A 143 12.15 4.48 -19.02
CA GLY A 143 13.09 4.40 -20.12
C GLY A 143 12.82 3.23 -21.08
N VAL A 144 12.58 2.02 -20.57
CA VAL A 144 12.23 0.86 -21.43
C VAL A 144 10.90 1.09 -22.12
N VAL A 145 9.87 1.55 -21.40
CA VAL A 145 8.53 1.82 -21.95
C VAL A 145 8.59 2.85 -23.09
N CYS A 146 9.32 3.95 -22.90
CA CYS A 146 9.50 4.96 -23.94
C CYS A 146 10.32 4.44 -25.14
N SER A 147 11.28 3.53 -24.92
CA SER A 147 12.09 2.93 -25.99
C SER A 147 11.36 1.83 -26.78
N LEU A 148 10.24 1.28 -26.31
CA LEU A 148 9.46 0.26 -27.03
C LEU A 148 8.87 0.79 -28.34
N ILE A 149 8.48 2.07 -28.38
CA ILE A 149 7.83 2.65 -29.56
C ILE A 149 8.86 2.86 -30.69
N PRO A 150 10.04 3.47 -30.46
CA PRO A 150 11.11 3.53 -31.46
C PRO A 150 11.65 2.15 -31.85
N LEU A 151 11.61 1.15 -30.95
CA LEU A 151 11.99 -0.23 -31.27
C LEU A 151 11.07 -0.80 -32.35
N HIS A 152 9.76 -0.65 -32.19
CA HIS A 152 8.78 -1.14 -33.17
C HIS A 152 8.99 -0.50 -34.54
N THR A 153 9.10 0.83 -34.60
CA THR A 153 9.28 1.55 -35.88
C THR A 153 10.58 1.19 -36.58
N LYS A 154 11.69 1.09 -35.82
CA LYS A 154 12.99 0.66 -36.37
C LYS A 154 12.98 -0.79 -36.85
N VAL A 155 12.28 -1.69 -36.17
CA VAL A 155 12.15 -3.09 -36.61
C VAL A 155 11.33 -3.17 -37.90
N GLN A 156 10.22 -2.44 -38.01
CA GLN A 156 9.42 -2.39 -39.23
C GLN A 156 10.21 -1.83 -40.41
N LEU A 157 10.89 -0.69 -40.23
CA LEU A 157 11.75 -0.11 -41.26
C LEU A 157 12.86 -1.06 -41.71
N ALA A 158 13.47 -1.81 -40.78
CA ALA A 158 14.50 -2.80 -41.10
C ALA A 158 13.96 -4.00 -41.88
N VAL A 159 12.69 -4.38 -41.66
CA VAL A 159 12.00 -5.44 -42.40
C VAL A 159 11.61 -4.96 -43.81
N ASP A 160 11.11 -3.73 -43.94
CA ASP A 160 10.58 -3.20 -45.21
C ASP A 160 11.68 -2.75 -46.18
N GLN A 161 12.72 -2.08 -45.68
CA GLN A 161 13.78 -1.47 -46.49
C GLN A 161 15.10 -2.26 -46.47
N GLY A 162 15.18 -3.30 -45.62
CA GLY A 162 16.41 -4.04 -45.36
C GLY A 162 17.41 -3.27 -44.49
N LEU A 163 18.39 -3.98 -43.92
CA LEU A 163 19.37 -3.40 -42.98
C LEU A 163 20.40 -2.45 -43.65
N SER A 164 20.55 -2.47 -44.97
CA SER A 164 21.76 -2.02 -45.69
C SER A 164 22.12 -0.52 -45.64
N PRO A 165 21.22 0.47 -45.57
CA PRO A 165 21.64 1.87 -45.64
C PRO A 165 22.16 2.44 -44.30
N ASP A 166 21.88 1.81 -43.15
CA ASP A 166 22.14 2.39 -41.81
C ASP A 166 22.43 1.32 -40.72
N ILE A 167 23.14 0.23 -41.08
CA ILE A 167 23.42 -0.93 -40.20
C ILE A 167 23.92 -0.52 -38.81
N VAL A 168 24.86 0.44 -38.76
CA VAL A 168 25.51 0.87 -37.52
C VAL A 168 24.51 1.50 -36.55
N ARG A 169 23.54 2.29 -37.05
CA ARG A 169 22.52 2.95 -36.22
C ARG A 169 21.51 1.95 -35.66
N TYR A 170 21.11 0.96 -36.46
CA TYR A 170 20.22 -0.11 -36.00
C TYR A 170 20.89 -0.98 -34.92
N LEU A 171 22.14 -1.42 -35.15
CA LEU A 171 22.90 -2.18 -34.16
C LEU A 171 23.13 -1.39 -32.87
N ALA A 172 23.39 -0.08 -32.98
CA ALA A 172 23.53 0.80 -31.83
C ALA A 172 22.24 0.89 -31.01
N PHE A 173 21.10 1.12 -31.67
CA PHE A 173 19.82 1.18 -30.97
C PHE A 173 19.45 -0.14 -30.29
N PHE A 174 19.58 -1.29 -30.98
CA PHE A 174 19.22 -2.59 -30.42
C PHE A 174 20.12 -3.01 -29.25
N SER A 175 21.42 -2.76 -29.35
CA SER A 175 22.35 -3.03 -28.25
C SER A 175 22.10 -2.13 -27.05
N TYR A 176 21.82 -0.84 -27.26
CA TYR A 176 21.42 0.08 -26.19
C TYR A 176 20.12 -0.39 -25.50
N PHE A 177 19.09 -0.75 -26.27
CA PHE A 177 17.82 -1.25 -25.73
C PHE A 177 18.01 -2.54 -24.91
N ALA A 178 18.82 -3.49 -25.40
CA ALA A 178 19.12 -4.73 -24.69
C ALA A 178 19.84 -4.48 -23.35
N LEU A 179 20.83 -3.57 -23.32
CA LEU A 179 21.52 -3.17 -22.10
C LEU A 179 20.58 -2.46 -21.12
N GLN A 180 19.68 -1.61 -21.62
CA GLN A 180 18.69 -0.91 -20.81
C GLN A 180 17.69 -1.88 -20.18
N LEU A 181 17.24 -2.89 -20.93
CA LEU A 181 16.35 -3.94 -20.44
C LEU A 181 17.04 -4.84 -19.39
N ALA A 182 18.31 -5.17 -19.60
CA ALA A 182 19.12 -5.88 -18.62
C ALA A 182 19.27 -5.06 -17.33
N GLN A 183 19.47 -3.74 -17.42
CA GLN A 183 19.56 -2.86 -16.27
C GLN A 183 18.23 -2.77 -15.50
N LEU A 184 17.10 -2.69 -16.19
CA LEU A 184 15.78 -2.77 -15.58
C LEU A 184 15.62 -4.10 -14.83
N PHE A 185 15.96 -5.22 -15.46
CA PHE A 185 15.88 -6.54 -14.83
C PHE A 185 16.74 -6.63 -13.56
N LEU A 186 17.98 -6.13 -13.59
CA LEU A 186 18.82 -6.09 -12.39
C LEU A 186 18.26 -5.16 -11.31
N SER A 187 17.59 -4.06 -11.70
CA SER A 187 16.98 -3.11 -10.76
C SER A 187 15.78 -3.69 -10.00
N CYS A 188 15.14 -4.74 -10.52
CA CYS A 188 14.10 -5.51 -9.80
C CYS A 188 14.63 -6.20 -8.54
N PHE A 189 15.94 -6.46 -8.48
CA PHE A 189 16.56 -7.13 -7.33
C PHE A 189 17.18 -6.09 -6.39
N ALA A 190 16.77 -6.14 -5.12
CA ALA A 190 17.38 -5.32 -4.07
C ALA A 190 18.84 -5.75 -3.82
N ASP A 191 19.72 -4.77 -3.65
CA ASP A 191 21.11 -5.02 -3.32
C ASP A 191 21.24 -5.75 -1.98
N ARG A 192 22.16 -6.72 -2.00
CA ARG A 192 22.37 -7.65 -0.90
C ARG A 192 22.91 -6.87 0.30
N ALA A 193 22.18 -6.87 1.42
CA ALA A 193 22.78 -6.50 2.70
C ALA A 193 23.95 -7.47 3.01
N PRO A 194 24.92 -7.06 3.83
CA PRO A 194 26.09 -7.87 4.17
C PRO A 194 25.78 -9.31 4.65
N SER A 195 24.55 -9.61 5.10
CA SER A 195 24.13 -10.96 5.54
C SER A 195 22.84 -11.45 4.87
N GLY A 196 22.75 -11.41 3.54
CA GLY A 196 21.62 -11.92 2.75
C GLY A 196 21.50 -13.46 2.73
N LYS A 197 21.33 -14.07 3.92
CA LYS A 197 21.07 -15.50 4.09
C LYS A 197 19.80 -15.81 4.89
N ALA A 198 19.12 -14.88 5.57
CA ALA A 198 18.01 -15.22 6.48
C ALA A 198 16.87 -16.03 5.83
N VAL A 199 16.37 -15.67 4.63
CA VAL A 199 15.27 -16.43 3.98
C VAL A 199 15.72 -17.82 3.53
N LEU A 200 16.89 -17.90 2.87
CA LEU A 200 17.45 -19.17 2.39
C LEU A 200 17.96 -20.06 3.55
N LYS A 201 18.47 -19.44 4.61
CA LYS A 201 18.90 -20.09 5.86
C LYS A 201 17.67 -20.59 6.60
N GLY A 202 16.59 -19.80 6.67
CA GLY A 202 15.29 -20.20 7.20
C GLY A 202 14.66 -21.37 6.44
N TYR A 203 14.90 -21.46 5.13
CA TYR A 203 14.50 -22.64 4.34
C TYR A 203 15.31 -23.90 4.70
N ARG A 204 16.62 -23.76 5.00
CA ARG A 204 17.51 -24.89 5.30
C ARG A 204 17.54 -25.29 6.77
N SER A 205 17.29 -24.36 7.67
CA SER A 205 17.44 -24.49 9.13
C SER A 205 16.52 -23.49 9.84
N PRO A 206 15.94 -23.84 10.99
CA PRO A 206 15.13 -22.90 11.76
C PRO A 206 15.98 -21.69 12.18
N LEU A 207 15.46 -20.49 11.97
CA LEU A 207 16.16 -19.25 12.31
C LEU A 207 16.28 -19.09 13.82
N GLN A 208 17.45 -18.67 14.27
CA GLN A 208 17.71 -18.29 15.66
C GLN A 208 17.63 -16.76 15.84
N ALA A 209 17.53 -16.28 17.08
CA ALA A 209 17.46 -14.83 17.36
C ALA A 209 18.69 -14.08 16.83
N GLU A 210 19.84 -14.74 16.81
CA GLU A 210 21.13 -14.26 16.29
C GLU A 210 21.12 -14.03 14.77
N ASP A 211 20.23 -14.72 14.05
CA ASP A 211 20.11 -14.63 12.60
C ASP A 211 19.24 -13.45 12.14
N LEU A 212 18.52 -12.82 13.09
CA LEU A 212 17.68 -11.67 12.82
C LEU A 212 18.54 -10.41 12.73
N TRP A 213 18.12 -9.50 11.84
CA TRP A 213 18.78 -8.21 11.72
C TRP A 213 18.46 -7.33 12.92
N ASN A 214 19.46 -6.53 13.33
CA ASN A 214 19.19 -5.40 14.21
C ASN A 214 18.21 -4.43 13.53
N LEU A 215 17.34 -3.83 14.33
CA LEU A 215 16.39 -2.83 13.88
C LEU A 215 17.12 -1.60 13.33
N ARG A 216 16.48 -0.89 12.40
CA ARG A 216 16.97 0.42 11.94
C ARG A 216 16.94 1.39 13.13
N GLU A 217 17.88 2.34 13.20
CA GLU A 217 17.95 3.34 14.27
C GLU A 217 16.61 4.07 14.47
N GLU A 218 15.95 4.46 13.39
CA GLU A 218 14.60 5.07 13.37
C GLU A 218 13.47 4.17 13.91
N ASP A 219 13.68 2.86 13.91
CA ASP A 219 12.73 1.85 14.40
C ASP A 219 13.10 1.36 15.81
N THR A 220 14.18 1.89 16.42
CA THR A 220 14.57 1.54 17.79
C THR A 220 13.68 2.23 18.83
N SER A 221 13.44 1.55 19.95
CA SER A 221 12.62 2.10 21.04
C SER A 221 13.20 3.37 21.62
N GLU A 222 14.52 3.48 21.73
CA GLU A 222 15.20 4.67 22.26
C GLU A 222 14.88 5.91 21.44
N LYS A 223 15.06 5.84 20.11
CA LYS A 223 14.78 6.96 19.21
C LYS A 223 13.31 7.32 19.17
N ILE A 224 12.43 6.32 19.03
CA ILE A 224 10.98 6.50 19.01
C ILE A 224 10.47 7.18 20.28
N ILE A 225 10.97 6.79 21.45
CA ILE A 225 10.54 7.37 22.73
C ILE A 225 11.10 8.78 22.90
N SER A 226 12.36 9.01 22.52
CA SER A 226 12.97 10.35 22.57
C SER A 226 12.17 11.36 21.74
N ASP A 227 11.87 11.02 20.48
CA ASP A 227 11.12 11.88 19.58
C ASP A 227 9.69 12.15 20.10
N LEU A 228 9.07 11.14 20.75
CA LEU A 228 7.75 11.28 21.35
C LEU A 228 7.76 12.16 22.61
N GLU A 229 8.80 12.09 23.44
CA GLU A 229 8.93 12.91 24.64
C GLU A 229 9.15 14.38 24.30
N GLU A 230 9.95 14.68 23.27
CA GLU A 230 10.10 16.03 22.74
C GLU A 230 8.75 16.60 22.28
N GLU A 231 7.99 15.85 21.48
CA GLU A 231 6.68 16.30 20.99
C GLU A 231 5.65 16.43 22.12
N TRP A 232 5.66 15.50 23.10
CA TRP A 232 4.77 15.51 24.26
C TRP A 232 5.04 16.69 25.20
N THR A 233 6.31 17.00 25.46
CA THR A 233 6.69 18.15 26.30
C THR A 233 6.36 19.47 25.62
N ALA A 234 6.58 19.57 24.30
CA ALA A 234 6.17 20.74 23.50
C ALA A 234 4.64 20.94 23.49
N GLU A 235 3.86 19.86 23.49
CA GLU A 235 2.39 19.97 23.54
C GLU A 235 1.88 20.35 24.93
N ARG A 236 2.48 19.81 26.00
CA ARG A 236 2.15 20.18 27.38
C ARG A 236 2.46 21.64 27.70
N THR A 237 3.59 22.17 27.24
CA THR A 237 3.93 23.58 27.46
C THR A 237 2.97 24.51 26.75
N LYS A 238 2.54 24.19 25.52
CA LYS A 238 1.49 24.92 24.79
C LYS A 238 0.16 24.90 25.54
N LEU A 239 -0.27 23.73 26.04
CA LEU A 239 -1.51 23.63 26.82
C LEU A 239 -1.44 24.40 28.14
N GLN A 240 -0.30 24.37 28.84
CA GLN A 240 -0.08 25.18 30.05
C GLN A 240 -0.11 26.68 29.75
N GLN A 241 0.48 27.14 28.65
CA GLN A 241 0.41 28.54 28.22
C GLN A 241 -1.03 28.96 27.89
N GLN A 242 -1.78 28.11 27.20
CA GLN A 242 -3.18 28.36 26.86
C GLN A 242 -4.08 28.39 28.12
N GLU A 243 -3.81 27.52 29.10
CA GLU A 243 -4.50 27.49 30.38
C GLU A 243 -4.16 28.70 31.25
N ASN A 244 -2.90 29.14 31.25
CA ASN A 244 -2.45 30.36 31.93
C ASN A 244 -3.15 31.60 31.33
N HIS A 245 -3.21 31.72 30.00
CA HIS A 245 -3.86 32.84 29.33
C HIS A 245 -5.38 32.90 29.58
N LEU A 246 -6.03 31.73 29.68
CA LEU A 246 -7.47 31.60 29.99
C LEU A 246 -7.77 31.82 31.48
N SER A 247 -6.84 31.48 32.37
CA SER A 247 -6.99 31.75 33.80
C SER A 247 -6.75 33.23 34.13
N THR A 248 -5.86 33.91 33.42
CA THR A 248 -5.71 35.38 33.50
C THR A 248 -6.96 36.12 33.00
N SER A 249 -7.63 35.63 31.94
CA SER A 249 -8.87 36.26 31.45
C SER A 249 -10.08 36.04 32.38
N ILE A 250 -10.14 34.92 33.10
CA ILE A 250 -11.21 34.63 34.06
C ILE A 250 -10.97 35.29 35.42
N ALA A 251 -9.72 35.48 35.83
CA ALA A 251 -9.39 36.29 37.00
C ALA A 251 -9.88 37.75 36.85
N LEU A 252 -10.05 38.22 35.61
CA LEU A 252 -10.61 39.53 35.29
C LEU A 252 -12.16 39.56 35.18
N GLY A 253 -12.88 38.42 35.29
CA GLY A 253 -14.32 38.38 35.07
C GLY A 253 -15.05 37.15 35.62
N SER A 254 -15.77 37.36 36.74
CA SER A 254 -16.83 36.52 37.35
C SER A 254 -16.47 35.13 37.90
N ARG A 255 -16.88 34.87 39.15
CA ARG A 255 -16.83 33.55 39.80
C ARG A 255 -17.78 32.59 39.08
N LEU A 256 -17.26 31.52 38.48
CA LEU A 256 -18.07 30.46 37.89
C LEU A 256 -18.70 29.54 38.96
N PRO A 257 -19.95 29.08 38.77
CA PRO A 257 -20.64 28.16 39.69
C PRO A 257 -20.02 26.75 39.70
N ASP A 258 -20.19 26.00 40.79
CA ASP A 258 -19.57 24.68 41.04
C ASP A 258 -19.83 23.63 39.93
N GLN A 259 -20.98 23.70 39.24
CA GLN A 259 -21.26 22.87 38.06
C GLN A 259 -20.31 23.14 36.88
N ALA A 260 -19.89 24.39 36.69
CA ALA A 260 -18.95 24.75 35.64
C ALA A 260 -17.51 24.36 36.00
N GLN A 261 -17.15 24.29 37.29
CA GLN A 261 -15.90 23.66 37.73
C GLN A 261 -15.90 22.15 37.47
N PHE A 262 -17.03 21.47 37.72
CA PHE A 262 -17.18 20.04 37.44
C PHE A 262 -17.11 19.74 35.92
N LEU A 263 -17.81 20.52 35.09
CA LEU A 263 -17.71 20.44 33.62
C LEU A 263 -16.29 20.77 33.14
N ARG A 264 -15.59 21.72 33.75
CA ARG A 264 -14.16 21.97 33.48
C ARG A 264 -13.28 20.78 33.82
N LYS A 265 -13.56 20.08 34.91
CA LYS A 265 -12.82 18.89 35.33
C LYS A 265 -13.01 17.75 34.34
N ILE A 266 -14.25 17.55 33.86
CA ILE A 266 -14.58 16.62 32.77
C ILE A 266 -13.92 17.06 31.45
N GLN A 267 -13.95 18.33 31.10
CA GLN A 267 -13.32 18.87 29.88
C GLN A 267 -11.79 18.76 29.93
N LYS A 268 -11.19 18.87 31.13
CA LYS A 268 -9.76 18.63 31.42
C LYS A 268 -9.40 17.14 31.49
N GLU A 269 -10.39 16.25 31.68
CA GLU A 269 -10.26 14.79 31.52
C GLU A 269 -10.35 14.38 30.05
N GLN A 270 -11.22 15.03 29.28
CA GLN A 270 -11.41 14.77 27.85
C GLN A 270 -10.27 15.35 26.99
N SER A 271 -9.69 16.49 27.39
CA SER A 271 -8.60 17.15 26.65
C SER A 271 -7.26 16.42 26.69
N SER A 272 -6.98 15.62 27.74
CA SER A 272 -5.72 14.88 27.85
C SER A 272 -5.69 13.64 26.96
N GLY A 273 -6.83 13.01 26.69
CA GLY A 273 -6.96 11.91 25.73
C GLY A 273 -6.84 12.34 24.29
N PHE A 274 -7.39 13.51 24.02
CA PHE A 274 -7.09 14.20 22.79
C PHE A 274 -5.60 14.53 22.67
N CYS A 275 -4.92 14.91 23.77
CA CYS A 275 -3.48 15.19 23.77
C CYS A 275 -2.64 13.97 23.35
N LEU A 276 -2.81 12.78 23.94
CA LEU A 276 -1.97 11.61 23.57
C LEU A 276 -2.23 11.12 22.15
N LEU A 277 -3.49 11.07 21.74
CA LEU A 277 -3.82 10.73 20.36
C LEU A 277 -3.28 11.78 19.39
N ARG A 278 -3.31 13.07 19.77
CA ARG A 278 -2.79 14.19 18.98
C ARG A 278 -1.27 14.19 18.89
N THR A 279 -0.55 13.89 19.98
CA THR A 279 0.91 13.75 19.97
C THR A 279 1.31 12.59 19.06
N LEU A 280 0.66 11.43 19.20
CA LEU A 280 0.89 10.28 18.31
C LEU A 280 0.56 10.62 16.85
N ALA A 281 -0.56 11.29 16.60
CA ALA A 281 -0.96 11.72 15.26
C ALA A 281 0.00 12.76 14.66
N ARG A 282 0.63 13.61 15.48
CA ARG A 282 1.58 14.61 15.00
C ARG A 282 2.96 14.00 14.73
N SER A 283 3.42 13.11 15.61
CA SER A 283 4.70 12.41 15.47
C SER A 283 4.68 11.40 14.31
N PHE A 284 3.64 10.58 14.21
CA PHE A 284 3.56 9.51 13.21
C PHE A 284 2.68 9.83 11.99
N GLY A 285 1.88 10.91 12.05
CA GLY A 285 0.96 11.30 10.98
C GLY A 285 1.60 11.56 9.62
N PRO A 286 2.75 12.26 9.51
CA PRO A 286 3.41 12.46 8.21
C PRO A 286 3.78 11.15 7.50
N TYR A 287 4.25 10.16 8.26
CA TYR A 287 4.54 8.81 7.75
C TYR A 287 3.26 8.08 7.34
N PHE A 288 2.19 8.19 8.14
CA PHE A 288 0.89 7.61 7.85
C PHE A 288 0.22 8.24 6.60
N LEU A 289 0.35 9.56 6.42
CA LEU A 289 -0.16 10.31 5.28
C LEU A 289 0.54 9.88 3.98
N THR A 290 1.86 9.67 4.02
CA THR A 290 2.58 9.12 2.87
C THR A 290 2.03 7.75 2.46
N GLY A 291 1.77 6.87 3.41
CA GLY A 291 1.13 5.57 3.13
C GLY A 291 -0.29 5.72 2.56
N THR A 292 -1.06 6.67 3.09
CA THR A 292 -2.42 6.97 2.62
C THR A 292 -2.43 7.51 1.19
N LEU A 293 -1.46 8.33 0.81
CA LEU A 293 -1.30 8.79 -0.59
C LEU A 293 -1.02 7.61 -1.52
N CYS A 294 -0.17 6.66 -1.13
CA CYS A 294 0.06 5.44 -1.91
C CYS A 294 -1.22 4.62 -2.08
N LEU A 295 -2.09 4.58 -1.07
CA LEU A 295 -3.37 3.87 -1.15
C LEU A 295 -4.34 4.54 -2.14
N ILE A 296 -4.46 5.87 -2.11
CA ILE A 296 -5.31 6.60 -3.08
C ILE A 296 -4.82 6.34 -4.51
N VAL A 297 -3.49 6.37 -4.73
CA VAL A 297 -2.91 6.06 -6.05
C VAL A 297 -3.18 4.61 -6.47
N HIS A 298 -3.11 3.67 -5.52
CA HIS A 298 -3.52 2.28 -5.75
C HIS A 298 -4.97 2.19 -6.24
N ASP A 299 -5.90 2.90 -5.59
CA ASP A 299 -7.33 2.82 -5.91
C ASP A 299 -7.61 3.39 -7.31
N VAL A 300 -6.93 4.49 -7.69
CA VAL A 300 -7.01 5.03 -9.05
C VAL A 300 -6.62 3.98 -10.10
N PHE A 301 -5.52 3.24 -9.88
CA PHE A 301 -5.11 2.18 -10.79
C PHE A 301 -6.07 0.99 -10.78
N MET A 302 -6.56 0.58 -9.60
CA MET A 302 -7.53 -0.49 -9.44
C MET A 302 -8.81 -0.24 -10.26
N PHE A 303 -9.35 0.99 -10.23
CA PHE A 303 -10.53 1.36 -11.02
C PHE A 303 -10.23 1.63 -12.50
N SER A 304 -8.99 1.96 -12.85
CA SER A 304 -8.58 2.15 -14.25
C SER A 304 -8.55 0.82 -15.02
N VAL A 305 -8.20 -0.30 -14.37
CA VAL A 305 -8.09 -1.61 -15.04
C VAL A 305 -9.41 -2.07 -15.69
N PRO A 306 -10.58 -2.07 -15.02
CA PRO A 306 -11.86 -2.37 -15.65
C PRO A 306 -12.23 -1.42 -16.80
N GLN A 307 -11.83 -0.15 -16.73
CA GLN A 307 -12.11 0.82 -17.79
C GLN A 307 -11.30 0.53 -19.05
N VAL A 308 -10.02 0.16 -18.90
CA VAL A 308 -9.21 -0.27 -20.04
C VAL A 308 -9.69 -1.62 -20.59
N LEU A 309 -10.16 -2.53 -19.74
CA LEU A 309 -10.84 -3.76 -20.18
C LEU A 309 -12.07 -3.47 -21.03
N SER A 310 -12.84 -2.44 -20.67
CA SER A 310 -13.99 -1.95 -21.45
C SER A 310 -13.57 -1.51 -22.85
N LEU A 311 -12.50 -0.73 -22.96
CA LEU A 311 -11.95 -0.27 -24.24
C LEU A 311 -11.39 -1.41 -25.08
N LEU A 312 -10.73 -2.39 -24.45
CA LEU A 312 -10.22 -3.58 -25.13
C LEU A 312 -11.36 -4.44 -25.69
N LEU A 313 -12.43 -4.64 -24.93
CA LEU A 313 -13.61 -5.39 -25.39
C LEU A 313 -14.36 -4.63 -26.49
N GLY A 314 -14.44 -3.30 -26.41
CA GLY A 314 -14.96 -2.46 -27.49
C GLY A 314 -14.14 -2.61 -28.77
N PHE A 315 -12.81 -2.59 -28.67
CA PHE A 315 -11.91 -2.85 -29.80
C PHE A 315 -12.15 -4.23 -30.43
N MET A 316 -12.35 -5.29 -29.64
CA MET A 316 -12.61 -6.63 -30.19
C MET A 316 -13.96 -6.77 -30.90
N ARG A 317 -14.87 -5.82 -30.73
CA ARG A 317 -16.17 -5.80 -31.41
C ARG A 317 -16.10 -5.15 -32.80
N ASP A 318 -15.13 -4.25 -33.02
CA ASP A 318 -14.95 -3.55 -34.29
C ASP A 318 -13.95 -4.33 -35.17
N GLU A 319 -14.46 -5.03 -36.20
CA GLU A 319 -13.61 -5.84 -37.11
C GLU A 319 -12.61 -5.01 -37.91
N ASP A 320 -12.93 -3.75 -38.20
CA ASP A 320 -12.09 -2.81 -38.96
C ASP A 320 -11.04 -2.08 -38.10
N ALA A 321 -11.07 -2.29 -36.77
CA ALA A 321 -10.19 -1.58 -35.87
C ALA A 321 -8.74 -2.07 -35.99
N PRO A 322 -7.75 -1.16 -36.00
CA PRO A 322 -6.37 -1.55 -36.24
C PRO A 322 -5.74 -2.25 -35.02
N LEU A 323 -5.07 -3.38 -35.26
CA LEU A 323 -4.58 -4.35 -34.26
C LEU A 323 -3.73 -3.74 -33.14
N TRP A 324 -2.98 -2.68 -33.44
CA TRP A 324 -2.14 -1.99 -32.47
C TRP A 324 -2.92 -1.42 -31.28
N LYS A 325 -4.19 -1.02 -31.47
CA LYS A 325 -5.05 -0.49 -30.39
C LYS A 325 -5.31 -1.59 -29.35
N GLY A 326 -5.53 -2.82 -29.80
CA GLY A 326 -5.64 -3.99 -28.94
C GLY A 326 -4.37 -4.25 -28.12
N TYR A 327 -3.21 -4.29 -28.78
CA TYR A 327 -1.93 -4.46 -28.08
C TYR A 327 -1.64 -3.33 -27.09
N PHE A 328 -2.00 -2.09 -27.45
CA PHE A 328 -1.85 -0.93 -26.57
C PHE A 328 -2.71 -1.05 -25.31
N PHE A 329 -4.00 -1.36 -25.44
CA PHE A 329 -4.89 -1.54 -24.28
C PHE A 329 -4.47 -2.72 -23.40
N ALA A 330 -4.08 -3.86 -24.00
CA ALA A 330 -3.56 -5.00 -23.26
C ALA A 330 -2.27 -4.67 -22.48
N SER A 331 -1.31 -3.98 -23.13
CA SER A 331 -0.08 -3.54 -22.47
C SER A 331 -0.37 -2.54 -21.35
N LEU A 332 -1.27 -1.59 -21.58
CA LEU A 332 -1.68 -0.62 -20.58
C LEU A 332 -2.31 -1.31 -19.37
N MET A 333 -3.19 -2.29 -19.56
CA MET A 333 -3.76 -3.09 -18.46
C MET A 333 -2.67 -3.78 -17.63
N PHE A 334 -1.66 -4.37 -18.28
CA PHE A 334 -0.54 -5.00 -17.60
C PHE A 334 0.22 -4.00 -16.72
N PHE A 335 0.61 -2.85 -17.26
CA PHE A 335 1.33 -1.83 -16.49
C PHE A 335 0.50 -1.26 -15.35
N LEU A 336 -0.79 -0.98 -15.57
CA LEU A 336 -1.71 -0.53 -14.51
C LEU A 336 -1.80 -1.55 -13.37
N SER A 337 -1.88 -2.85 -13.70
CA SER A 337 -1.93 -3.93 -12.70
C SER A 337 -0.62 -4.06 -11.91
N CYS A 338 0.53 -3.91 -12.57
CA CYS A 338 1.83 -3.89 -11.90
C CYS A 338 1.95 -2.70 -10.94
N LEU A 339 1.58 -1.49 -11.39
CA LEU A 339 1.61 -0.29 -10.57
C LEU A 339 0.67 -0.42 -9.37
N GLN A 340 -0.57 -0.87 -9.59
CA GLN A 340 -1.51 -1.20 -8.52
C GLN A 340 -0.86 -2.10 -7.47
N SER A 341 -0.23 -3.21 -7.88
CA SER A 341 0.43 -4.13 -6.94
C SER A 341 1.55 -3.45 -6.13
N VAL A 342 2.41 -2.66 -6.77
CA VAL A 342 3.52 -1.96 -6.08
C VAL A 342 2.98 -0.99 -5.03
N PHE A 343 1.99 -0.17 -5.37
CA PHE A 343 1.41 0.79 -4.44
C PHE A 343 0.67 0.13 -3.28
N ASN A 344 -0.04 -0.98 -3.52
CA ASN A 344 -0.70 -1.74 -2.46
C ASN A 344 0.29 -2.31 -1.43
N HIS A 345 1.40 -2.88 -1.90
CA HIS A 345 2.44 -3.43 -1.02
C HIS A 345 3.17 -2.31 -0.27
N GLN A 346 3.45 -1.17 -0.92
CA GLN A 346 4.05 -0.01 -0.29
C GLN A 346 3.15 0.58 0.80
N TYR A 347 1.85 0.68 0.54
CA TYR A 347 0.84 1.06 1.53
C TYR A 347 0.87 0.12 2.74
N THR A 348 0.76 -1.18 2.49
CA THR A 348 0.73 -2.21 3.53
C THR A 348 1.99 -2.14 4.40
N TYR A 349 3.16 -2.08 3.78
CA TYR A 349 4.44 -1.94 4.47
C TYR A 349 4.51 -0.69 5.36
N THR A 350 4.06 0.46 4.84
CA THR A 350 4.07 1.73 5.57
C THR A 350 3.14 1.68 6.77
N CYS A 351 1.90 1.19 6.60
CA CYS A 351 0.94 1.06 7.70
C CYS A 351 1.40 0.09 8.79
N PHE A 352 1.97 -1.07 8.43
CA PHE A 352 2.53 -1.98 9.43
C PHE A 352 3.73 -1.37 10.17
N THR A 353 4.59 -0.62 9.47
CA THR A 353 5.73 0.05 10.09
C THR A 353 5.27 1.13 11.08
N VAL A 354 4.32 1.98 10.68
CA VAL A 354 3.75 3.00 11.56
C VAL A 354 3.01 2.35 12.74
N GLY A 355 2.21 1.32 12.50
CA GLY A 355 1.52 0.58 13.56
C GLY A 355 2.49 -0.04 14.58
N MET A 356 3.61 -0.61 14.11
CA MET A 356 4.69 -1.09 14.97
C MET A 356 5.33 0.03 15.78
N ARG A 357 5.65 1.18 15.16
CA ARG A 357 6.22 2.34 15.87
C ARG A 357 5.28 2.87 16.95
N VAL A 358 3.98 2.98 16.67
CA VAL A 358 2.95 3.37 17.64
C VAL A 358 2.87 2.36 18.80
N LYS A 359 2.91 1.06 18.50
CA LYS A 359 2.94 -0.01 19.53
C LYS A 359 4.15 0.14 20.44
N THR A 360 5.34 0.32 19.89
CA THR A 360 6.60 0.50 20.65
C THR A 360 6.57 1.76 21.50
N ALA A 361 6.09 2.88 20.94
CA ALA A 361 5.92 4.15 21.64
C ALA A 361 5.02 4.02 22.88
N VAL A 362 3.82 3.46 22.71
CA VAL A 362 2.86 3.29 23.80
C VAL A 362 3.39 2.32 24.85
N MET A 363 4.04 1.22 24.43
CA MET A 363 4.66 0.26 25.34
C MET A 363 5.76 0.91 26.19
N GLY A 364 6.64 1.70 25.56
CA GLY A 364 7.70 2.44 26.25
C GLY A 364 7.18 3.46 27.25
N LEU A 365 6.14 4.24 26.88
CA LEU A 365 5.48 5.19 27.77
C LEU A 365 4.86 4.51 28.99
N VAL A 366 4.12 3.41 28.78
CA VAL A 366 3.51 2.64 29.88
C VAL A 366 4.59 2.08 30.81
N TYR A 367 5.68 1.55 30.25
CA TYR A 367 6.80 1.03 31.03
C TYR A 367 7.47 2.12 31.88
N ARG A 368 7.89 3.25 31.28
CA ARG A 368 8.48 4.38 32.02
C ARG A 368 7.54 4.90 33.11
N LYS A 369 6.24 5.02 32.83
CA LYS A 369 5.26 5.50 33.80
C LYS A 369 5.07 4.54 34.96
N SER A 370 5.13 3.23 34.72
CA SER A 370 5.00 2.20 35.76
C SER A 370 6.08 2.31 36.85
N LEU A 371 7.28 2.76 36.46
CA LEU A 371 8.43 2.97 37.35
C LEU A 371 8.25 4.18 38.29
N VAL A 372 7.53 5.21 37.85
CA VAL A 372 7.36 6.49 38.60
C VAL A 372 5.98 6.59 39.27
N MET A 373 5.21 5.50 39.28
CA MET A 373 3.84 5.51 39.80
C MET A 373 3.81 5.50 41.34
N ASN A 374 3.08 6.46 41.93
CA ASN A 374 2.93 6.60 43.39
C ASN A 374 2.13 5.42 44.00
N SER A 375 2.30 5.17 45.30
CA SER A 375 1.72 4.02 46.01
C SER A 375 0.19 3.97 45.98
N ALA A 376 -0.48 5.13 46.01
CA ALA A 376 -1.94 5.25 45.88
C ALA A 376 -2.45 4.75 44.51
N ALA A 377 -1.78 5.15 43.42
CA ALA A 377 -2.10 4.72 42.07
C ALA A 377 -1.76 3.24 41.83
N ARG A 378 -0.71 2.73 42.48
CA ARG A 378 -0.30 1.31 42.44
C ARG A 378 -1.29 0.38 43.15
N ARG A 379 -2.11 0.88 44.09
CA ARG A 379 -3.21 0.12 44.69
C ARG A 379 -4.43 0.00 43.77
N THR A 380 -4.62 0.97 42.86
CA THR A 380 -5.74 0.96 41.91
C THR A 380 -5.41 0.28 40.58
N CYS A 381 -4.14 0.19 40.20
CA CYS A 381 -3.67 -0.48 39.00
C CYS A 381 -2.93 -1.76 39.36
N THR A 382 -3.52 -2.91 39.06
CA THR A 382 -2.89 -4.21 39.28
C THR A 382 -1.79 -4.47 38.24
N VAL A 383 -0.79 -5.29 38.59
CA VAL A 383 0.27 -5.71 37.65
C VAL A 383 -0.33 -6.40 36.42
N GLY A 384 -1.41 -7.18 36.62
CA GLY A 384 -2.13 -7.85 35.53
C GLY A 384 -2.75 -6.87 34.52
N GLU A 385 -3.32 -5.75 34.98
CA GLU A 385 -3.84 -4.70 34.08
C GLU A 385 -2.74 -4.05 33.26
N ILE A 386 -1.57 -3.79 33.86
CA ILE A 386 -0.40 -3.23 33.14
C ILE A 386 0.08 -4.20 32.06
N VAL A 387 0.18 -5.50 32.37
CA VAL A 387 0.61 -6.53 31.41
C VAL A 387 -0.41 -6.68 30.28
N ASN A 388 -1.71 -6.65 30.58
CA ASN A 388 -2.77 -6.68 29.56
C ASN A 388 -2.73 -5.44 28.67
N LEU A 389 -2.47 -4.26 29.26
CA LEU A 389 -2.30 -2.99 28.54
C LEU A 389 -1.12 -3.06 27.57
N VAL A 390 0.01 -3.62 28.01
CA VAL A 390 1.22 -3.75 27.19
C VAL A 390 1.05 -4.78 26.07
N SER A 391 0.38 -5.91 26.34
CA SER A 391 0.29 -7.04 25.40
C SER A 391 -0.90 -6.98 24.45
N ALA A 392 -2.12 -6.98 24.98
CA ALA A 392 -3.35 -7.07 24.18
C ALA A 392 -3.75 -5.72 23.58
N ASP A 393 -3.57 -4.66 24.34
CA ASP A 393 -4.12 -3.36 24.01
C ASP A 393 -3.25 -2.54 23.06
N THR A 394 -1.93 -2.64 23.18
CA THR A 394 -1.02 -2.07 22.16
C THR A 394 -1.14 -2.80 20.82
N GLN A 395 -1.46 -4.10 20.82
CA GLN A 395 -1.72 -4.84 19.59
C GLN A 395 -2.97 -4.32 18.88
N LYS A 396 -4.07 -4.08 19.61
CA LYS A 396 -5.27 -3.46 19.03
C LYS A 396 -4.97 -2.07 18.45
N LEU A 397 -4.10 -1.28 19.09
CA LEU A 397 -3.68 0.03 18.57
C LEU A 397 -2.89 -0.08 17.27
N MET A 398 -2.01 -1.06 17.15
CA MET A 398 -1.34 -1.37 15.89
C MET A 398 -2.36 -1.74 14.81
N ASP A 399 -3.31 -2.63 15.13
CA ASP A 399 -4.35 -3.04 14.17
C ASP A 399 -5.20 -1.85 13.73
N PHE A 400 -5.56 -0.94 14.66
CA PHE A 400 -6.26 0.29 14.34
C PHE A 400 -5.56 1.12 13.29
N VAL A 401 -4.24 1.35 13.42
CA VAL A 401 -3.47 2.11 12.43
C VAL A 401 -3.54 1.46 11.05
N VAL A 402 -3.53 0.13 10.98
CA VAL A 402 -3.59 -0.62 9.71
C VAL A 402 -4.98 -0.52 9.06
N TYR A 403 -6.06 -0.59 9.84
CA TYR A 403 -7.44 -0.64 9.31
C TYR A 403 -8.15 0.72 9.29
N PHE A 404 -7.58 1.77 9.88
CA PHE A 404 -8.23 3.09 9.97
C PHE A 404 -8.60 3.65 8.60
N ASN A 405 -7.72 3.47 7.60
CA ASN A 405 -7.98 3.96 6.25
C ASN A 405 -9.20 3.32 5.58
N ALA A 406 -9.51 2.07 5.92
CA ALA A 406 -10.68 1.38 5.40
C ALA A 406 -12.01 2.00 5.89
N VAL A 407 -12.02 2.76 7.00
CA VAL A 407 -13.26 3.36 7.52
C VAL A 407 -13.81 4.44 6.60
N TRP A 408 -12.94 5.25 6.01
CA TRP A 408 -13.34 6.38 5.17
C TRP A 408 -13.13 6.12 3.68
N LEU A 409 -12.17 5.27 3.29
CA LEU A 409 -11.99 4.88 1.88
C LEU A 409 -13.02 3.87 1.40
N ALA A 410 -13.41 2.87 2.21
CA ALA A 410 -14.38 1.88 1.75
C ALA A 410 -15.73 2.49 1.31
N PRO A 411 -16.31 3.49 1.99
CA PRO A 411 -17.47 4.21 1.47
C PRO A 411 -17.23 4.93 0.13
N ILE A 412 -16.04 5.49 -0.07
CA ILE A 412 -15.66 6.17 -1.31
C ILE A 412 -15.54 5.14 -2.44
N GLU A 413 -14.85 4.02 -2.21
CA GLU A 413 -14.72 2.91 -3.16
C GLU A 413 -16.08 2.33 -3.55
N VAL A 414 -16.97 2.11 -2.57
CA VAL A 414 -18.34 1.65 -2.82
C VAL A 414 -19.08 2.66 -3.70
N THR A 415 -18.99 3.95 -3.38
CA THR A 415 -19.66 5.01 -4.15
C THR A 415 -19.12 5.09 -5.59
N LEU A 416 -17.81 5.03 -5.78
CA LEU A 416 -17.17 5.04 -7.10
C LEU A 416 -17.54 3.80 -7.93
N CYS A 417 -17.55 2.62 -7.30
CA CYS A 417 -17.95 1.39 -7.96
C CYS A 417 -19.41 1.44 -8.42
N LEU A 418 -20.32 1.93 -7.57
CA LEU A 418 -21.72 2.12 -7.92
C LEU A 418 -21.91 3.16 -9.02
N PHE A 419 -21.12 4.25 -9.01
CA PHE A 419 -21.13 5.25 -10.06
C PHE A 419 -20.73 4.64 -11.42
N PHE A 420 -19.65 3.86 -11.48
CA PHE A 420 -19.24 3.20 -12.73
C PHE A 420 -20.23 2.11 -13.18
N LEU A 421 -20.79 1.34 -12.25
CA LEU A 421 -21.86 0.37 -12.58
C LEU A 421 -23.09 1.07 -13.15
N TRP A 422 -23.49 2.22 -12.59
CA TRP A 422 -24.59 3.02 -13.12
C TRP A 422 -24.29 3.55 -14.53
N GLN A 423 -23.06 3.94 -14.83
CA GLN A 423 -22.70 4.37 -16.18
C GLN A 423 -22.83 3.25 -17.22
N HIS A 424 -22.53 1.99 -16.86
CA HIS A 424 -22.57 0.86 -17.81
C HIS A 424 -23.95 0.19 -17.92
N LEU A 425 -24.70 0.09 -16.81
CA LEU A 425 -25.97 -0.65 -16.72
C LEU A 425 -27.18 0.26 -16.51
N GLY A 426 -26.99 1.56 -16.27
CA GLY A 426 -28.07 2.50 -16.00
C GLY A 426 -28.86 2.13 -14.73
N PRO A 427 -30.20 2.29 -14.74
CA PRO A 427 -31.06 2.02 -13.59
C PRO A 427 -30.96 0.60 -13.03
N SER A 428 -30.56 -0.38 -13.83
CA SER A 428 -30.45 -1.78 -13.41
C SER A 428 -29.36 -2.00 -12.34
N ALA A 429 -28.40 -1.08 -12.21
CA ALA A 429 -27.43 -1.10 -11.11
C ALA A 429 -28.11 -1.03 -9.72
N LEU A 430 -29.31 -0.43 -9.61
CA LEU A 430 -30.08 -0.39 -8.36
C LEU A 430 -30.47 -1.78 -7.86
N ALA A 431 -30.72 -2.74 -8.76
CA ALA A 431 -31.02 -4.12 -8.37
C ALA A 431 -29.83 -4.78 -7.67
N GLY A 432 -28.60 -4.46 -8.11
CA GLY A 432 -27.38 -4.90 -7.45
C GLY A 432 -27.24 -4.28 -6.06
N ILE A 433 -27.52 -2.97 -5.93
CA ILE A 433 -27.52 -2.26 -4.64
C ILE A 433 -28.54 -2.89 -3.68
N ALA A 434 -29.77 -3.14 -4.15
CA ALA A 434 -30.81 -3.79 -3.35
C ALA A 434 -30.36 -5.17 -2.86
N THR A 435 -29.67 -5.94 -3.72
CA THR A 435 -29.11 -7.24 -3.36
C THR A 435 -28.01 -7.13 -2.30
N VAL A 436 -27.11 -6.15 -2.41
CA VAL A 436 -26.08 -5.86 -1.38
C VAL A 436 -26.74 -5.47 -0.06
N ILE A 437 -27.72 -4.56 -0.09
CA ILE A 437 -28.47 -4.10 1.09
C ILE A 437 -29.22 -5.27 1.75
N PHE A 438 -29.62 -6.29 1.01
CA PHE A 438 -30.27 -7.48 1.58
C PHE A 438 -29.26 -8.49 2.17
N ILE A 439 -28.18 -8.79 1.46
CA ILE A 439 -27.18 -9.80 1.86
C ILE A 439 -26.36 -9.35 3.07
N PHE A 440 -26.01 -8.05 3.15
CA PHE A 440 -25.13 -7.54 4.20
C PHE A 440 -25.73 -7.65 5.62
N PRO A 441 -26.95 -7.17 5.88
CA PRO A 441 -27.61 -7.30 7.17
C PRO A 441 -27.81 -8.76 7.59
N LEU A 442 -28.10 -9.65 6.64
CA LEU A 442 -28.23 -11.08 6.90
C LEU A 442 -26.91 -11.68 7.42
N ASN A 443 -25.80 -11.37 6.76
CA ASN A 443 -24.46 -11.75 7.25
C ASN A 443 -24.14 -11.11 8.61
N GLY A 444 -24.53 -9.85 8.83
CA GLY A 444 -24.38 -9.16 10.12
C GLY A 444 -25.16 -9.85 11.25
N PHE A 445 -26.39 -10.30 10.99
CA PHE A 445 -27.20 -11.05 11.95
C PHE A 445 -26.57 -12.41 12.29
N ILE A 446 -26.09 -13.15 11.27
CA ILE A 446 -25.36 -14.41 11.46
C ILE A 446 -24.11 -14.18 12.31
N ALA A 447 -23.34 -13.13 12.04
CA ALA A 447 -22.14 -12.77 12.81
C ALA A 447 -22.47 -12.48 14.28
N ARG A 448 -23.55 -11.75 14.58
CA ARG A 448 -24.01 -11.50 15.96
C ARG A 448 -24.39 -12.80 16.68
N LYS A 449 -25.14 -13.69 16.02
CA LYS A 449 -25.53 -14.98 16.61
C LYS A 449 -24.32 -15.88 16.83
N ARG A 450 -23.37 -15.89 15.90
CA ARG A 450 -22.09 -16.58 16.03
C ARG A 450 -21.29 -16.08 17.23
N SER A 451 -21.17 -14.76 17.39
CA SER A 451 -20.48 -14.14 18.52
C SER A 451 -21.08 -14.56 19.88
N LYS A 452 -22.42 -14.58 20.00
CA LYS A 452 -23.10 -15.10 21.21
C LYS A 452 -22.80 -16.58 21.47
N LEU A 453 -22.81 -17.41 20.43
CA LEU A 453 -22.47 -18.83 20.57
C LEU A 453 -21.00 -19.03 20.97
N GLN A 454 -20.09 -18.20 20.46
CA GLN A 454 -18.68 -18.22 20.82
C GLN A 454 -18.48 -17.84 22.29
N GLU A 455 -19.23 -16.87 22.82
CA GLU A 455 -19.21 -16.54 24.26
C GLU A 455 -19.67 -17.74 25.11
N ILE A 456 -20.77 -18.41 24.73
CA ILE A 456 -21.27 -19.60 25.43
C ILE A 456 -20.26 -20.76 25.36
N GLN A 457 -19.63 -20.96 24.19
CA GLN A 457 -18.57 -21.96 24.02
C GLN A 457 -17.39 -21.69 24.96
N MET A 458 -16.94 -20.44 25.07
CA MET A 458 -15.85 -20.04 25.96
C MET A 458 -16.18 -20.38 27.42
N LYS A 459 -17.42 -20.16 27.88
CA LYS A 459 -17.86 -20.55 29.24
C LYS A 459 -17.72 -22.06 29.50
N TYR A 460 -18.10 -22.91 28.54
CA TYR A 460 -17.92 -24.37 28.68
C TYR A 460 -16.45 -24.78 28.61
N MET A 461 -15.65 -24.13 27.77
CA MET A 461 -14.21 -24.34 27.67
C MET A 461 -13.52 -23.98 28.99
N ASP A 462 -13.85 -22.84 29.60
CA ASP A 462 -13.29 -22.40 30.88
C ASP A 462 -13.65 -23.38 32.01
N GLY A 463 -14.90 -23.84 32.07
CA GLY A 463 -15.33 -24.87 33.01
C GLY A 463 -14.55 -26.17 32.85
N ARG A 464 -14.33 -26.63 31.60
CA ARG A 464 -13.53 -27.82 31.30
C ARG A 464 -12.07 -27.65 31.73
N VAL A 465 -11.45 -26.52 31.41
CA VAL A 465 -10.04 -26.24 31.75
C VAL A 465 -9.86 -26.12 33.26
N LYS A 466 -10.82 -25.50 33.97
CA LYS A 466 -10.81 -25.43 35.43
C LYS A 466 -10.86 -26.84 36.06
N LEU A 467 -11.82 -27.67 35.65
CA LEU A 467 -11.93 -29.04 36.16
C LEU A 467 -10.67 -29.88 35.82
N MET A 468 -10.11 -29.69 34.63
CA MET A 468 -8.87 -30.36 34.24
C MET A 468 -7.69 -29.96 35.13
N ASN A 469 -7.58 -28.68 35.50
CA ASN A 469 -6.55 -28.21 36.43
C ASN A 469 -6.74 -28.81 37.84
N GLU A 470 -7.97 -28.93 38.33
CA GLU A 470 -8.27 -29.58 39.61
C GLU A 470 -7.87 -31.07 39.60
N ILE A 471 -8.16 -31.78 38.51
CA ILE A 471 -7.75 -33.19 38.30
C ILE A 471 -6.22 -33.33 38.30
N LEU A 472 -5.50 -32.47 37.56
CA LEU A 472 -4.04 -32.54 37.45
C LEU A 472 -3.36 -32.24 38.79
N ASN A 473 -3.84 -31.23 39.52
CA ASN A 473 -3.32 -30.90 40.85
C ASN A 473 -3.62 -32.00 41.88
N GLY A 474 -4.75 -32.72 41.74
CA GLY A 474 -5.20 -33.78 42.64
C GLY A 474 -4.92 -35.22 42.18
N ILE A 475 -4.12 -35.44 41.13
CA ILE A 475 -4.08 -36.71 40.39
C ILE A 475 -3.75 -37.93 41.26
N LYS A 476 -2.87 -37.77 42.26
CA LYS A 476 -2.46 -38.84 43.16
C LYS A 476 -3.64 -39.35 44.00
N ILE A 477 -4.46 -38.44 44.52
CA ILE A 477 -5.65 -38.76 45.32
C ILE A 477 -6.68 -39.47 44.45
N LEU A 478 -6.96 -38.94 43.25
CA LEU A 478 -7.90 -39.57 42.31
C LEU A 478 -7.48 -41.00 41.93
N LYS A 479 -6.18 -41.25 41.77
CA LYS A 479 -5.63 -42.59 41.50
C LYS A 479 -5.77 -43.53 42.69
N PHE A 480 -5.49 -43.07 43.91
CA PHE A 480 -5.67 -43.88 45.13
C PHE A 480 -7.11 -44.35 45.34
N TYR A 481 -8.09 -43.49 45.04
CA TYR A 481 -9.52 -43.80 45.18
C TYR A 481 -10.17 -44.37 43.91
N ALA A 482 -9.41 -44.54 42.83
CA ALA A 482 -9.92 -44.97 41.52
C ALA A 482 -11.08 -44.10 40.97
N TRP A 483 -11.13 -42.81 41.32
CA TRP A 483 -12.18 -41.86 40.90
C TRP A 483 -12.00 -41.30 39.47
N GLU A 484 -10.95 -41.71 38.78
CA GLU A 484 -10.60 -41.25 37.43
C GLU A 484 -11.76 -41.35 36.41
N LYS A 485 -12.56 -42.43 36.46
CA LYS A 485 -13.71 -42.59 35.57
C LYS A 485 -14.82 -41.58 35.84
N ALA A 486 -15.12 -41.31 37.11
CA ALA A 486 -16.15 -40.34 37.49
C ALA A 486 -15.78 -38.91 37.08
N PHE A 487 -14.52 -38.52 37.29
CA PHE A 487 -14.02 -37.21 36.83
C PHE A 487 -13.94 -37.13 35.30
N LEU A 488 -13.59 -38.23 34.62
CA LEU A 488 -13.61 -38.29 33.16
C LEU A 488 -15.01 -38.01 32.60
N GLU A 489 -16.05 -38.64 33.16
CA GLU A 489 -17.44 -38.41 32.74
C GLU A 489 -17.86 -36.95 32.90
N GLN A 490 -17.46 -36.29 34.00
CA GLN A 490 -17.72 -34.85 34.18
C GLN A 490 -17.03 -34.00 33.12
N VAL A 491 -15.76 -34.27 32.81
CA VAL A 491 -15.01 -33.59 31.75
C VAL A 491 -15.66 -33.80 30.39
N LEU A 492 -16.09 -35.03 30.09
CA LEU A 492 -16.79 -35.37 28.85
C LEU A 492 -18.15 -34.64 28.75
N GLY A 493 -18.87 -34.49 29.86
CA GLY A 493 -20.12 -33.72 29.91
C GLY A 493 -19.92 -32.24 29.55
N TYR A 494 -18.83 -31.61 30.00
CA TYR A 494 -18.45 -30.26 29.54
C TYR A 494 -18.04 -30.25 28.08
N ARG A 495 -17.25 -31.24 27.65
CA ARG A 495 -16.76 -31.35 26.27
C ARG A 495 -17.89 -31.51 25.26
N GLU A 496 -18.93 -32.27 25.58
CA GLU A 496 -20.09 -32.45 24.69
C GLU A 496 -20.84 -31.13 24.49
N LYS A 497 -21.08 -30.37 25.56
CA LYS A 497 -21.72 -29.04 25.50
C LYS A 497 -20.87 -28.03 24.73
N GLU A 498 -19.54 -28.06 24.94
CA GLU A 498 -18.56 -27.27 24.21
C GLU A 498 -18.65 -27.58 22.69
N LEU A 499 -18.57 -28.86 22.31
CA LEU A 499 -18.61 -29.32 20.92
C LEU A 499 -19.96 -29.03 20.25
N LYS A 500 -21.08 -29.21 20.95
CA LYS A 500 -22.42 -28.91 20.40
C LYS A 500 -22.57 -27.41 20.10
N THR A 501 -22.04 -26.56 20.96
CA THR A 501 -22.05 -25.10 20.77
C THR A 501 -21.09 -24.69 19.65
N LEU A 502 -19.89 -25.27 19.63
CA LEU A 502 -18.90 -25.08 18.57
C LEU A 502 -19.45 -25.49 17.21
N LYS A 503 -20.08 -26.67 17.09
CA LYS A 503 -20.70 -27.16 15.85
C LYS A 503 -21.74 -26.19 15.34
N LYS A 504 -22.63 -25.69 16.20
CA LYS A 504 -23.62 -24.65 15.81
C LYS A 504 -22.95 -23.37 15.32
N SER A 505 -21.91 -22.91 16.00
CA SER A 505 -21.13 -21.72 15.61
C SER A 505 -20.43 -21.89 14.25
N GLN A 506 -19.82 -23.06 14.02
CA GLN A 506 -19.13 -23.37 12.77
C GLN A 506 -20.11 -23.54 11.60
N ILE A 507 -21.27 -24.17 11.80
CA ILE A 507 -22.31 -24.24 10.76
C ILE A 507 -22.76 -22.84 10.35
N LEU A 508 -23.01 -21.94 11.31
CA LEU A 508 -23.34 -20.55 11.00
C LEU A 508 -22.21 -19.83 10.25
N TYR A 509 -20.95 -20.10 10.61
CA TYR A 509 -19.81 -19.56 9.90
C TYR A 509 -19.72 -20.05 8.46
N SER A 510 -19.92 -21.36 8.23
CA SER A 510 -19.99 -21.94 6.88
C SER A 510 -21.10 -21.32 6.05
N VAL A 511 -22.29 -21.11 6.62
CA VAL A 511 -23.41 -20.42 5.95
C VAL A 511 -23.03 -18.98 5.59
N SER A 512 -22.34 -18.26 6.48
CA SER A 512 -21.89 -16.89 6.19
C SER A 512 -20.84 -16.86 5.07
N ILE A 513 -19.86 -17.77 5.08
CA ILE A 513 -18.86 -17.89 4.00
C ILE A 513 -19.55 -18.23 2.66
N ALA A 514 -20.48 -19.18 2.66
CA ALA A 514 -21.22 -19.56 1.46
C ALA A 514 -22.05 -18.39 0.92
N SER A 515 -22.75 -17.67 1.80
CA SER A 515 -23.52 -16.47 1.45
C SER A 515 -22.64 -15.36 0.89
N PHE A 516 -21.46 -15.14 1.48
CA PHE A 516 -20.53 -14.12 1.01
C PHE A 516 -19.87 -14.48 -0.34
N ASN A 517 -19.51 -15.75 -0.57
CA ASN A 517 -18.96 -16.17 -1.86
C ASN A 517 -20.00 -16.20 -2.99
N SER A 518 -21.24 -16.56 -2.70
CA SER A 518 -22.34 -16.51 -3.67
C SER A 518 -22.87 -15.10 -3.94
N SER A 519 -22.54 -14.11 -3.09
CA SER A 519 -23.04 -12.74 -3.23
C SER A 519 -22.71 -12.11 -4.58
N SER A 520 -21.47 -12.26 -5.09
CA SER A 520 -21.07 -11.72 -6.39
C SER A 520 -21.93 -12.27 -7.53
N PHE A 521 -22.26 -13.56 -7.48
CA PHE A 521 -23.15 -14.19 -8.46
C PHE A 521 -24.58 -13.67 -8.33
N LEU A 522 -25.13 -13.58 -7.12
CA LEU A 522 -26.49 -13.07 -6.89
C LEU A 522 -26.64 -11.60 -7.33
N ILE A 523 -25.63 -10.77 -7.04
CA ILE A 523 -25.61 -9.37 -7.46
C ILE A 523 -25.59 -9.27 -8.99
N ALA A 524 -24.71 -10.02 -9.65
CA ALA A 524 -24.65 -10.06 -11.12
C ALA A 524 -25.96 -10.58 -11.73
N PHE A 525 -26.52 -11.66 -11.20
CA PHE A 525 -27.79 -12.24 -11.65
C PHE A 525 -28.95 -11.25 -11.54
N ALA A 526 -29.06 -10.54 -10.41
CA ALA A 526 -30.09 -9.52 -10.22
C ALA A 526 -29.92 -8.34 -11.19
N MET A 527 -28.69 -7.83 -11.33
CA MET A 527 -28.42 -6.69 -12.21
C MET A 527 -28.64 -7.02 -13.69
N PHE A 528 -28.14 -8.15 -14.17
CA PHE A 528 -28.30 -8.56 -15.58
C PHE A 528 -29.72 -9.06 -15.87
N GLY A 529 -30.42 -9.63 -14.89
CA GLY A 529 -31.84 -9.98 -15.02
C GLY A 529 -32.71 -8.74 -15.20
N VAL A 530 -32.58 -7.75 -14.30
CA VAL A 530 -33.31 -6.48 -14.40
C VAL A 530 -32.90 -5.70 -15.66
N TYR A 531 -31.58 -5.64 -15.90
CA TYR A 531 -30.94 -5.67 -17.22
C TYR A 531 -31.84 -5.70 -18.46
N VAL A 532 -32.14 -6.97 -18.78
CA VAL A 532 -32.85 -7.47 -19.94
C VAL A 532 -34.36 -7.30 -19.79
N LEU A 533 -34.89 -7.29 -18.55
CA LEU A 533 -36.34 -7.17 -18.30
C LEU A 533 -36.87 -5.72 -18.43
N ILE A 534 -36.03 -4.69 -18.28
CA ILE A 534 -36.48 -3.28 -18.31
C ILE A 534 -36.80 -2.79 -19.73
N ASP A 535 -35.98 -3.14 -20.72
CA ASP A 535 -36.16 -2.69 -22.11
C ASP A 535 -35.64 -3.77 -23.07
N ASP A 536 -36.45 -4.13 -24.06
CA ASP A 536 -36.07 -5.09 -25.10
C ASP A 536 -34.87 -4.62 -25.95
N LYS A 537 -34.57 -3.30 -25.95
CA LYS A 537 -33.41 -2.73 -26.63
C LYS A 537 -32.10 -2.89 -25.85
N ASN A 538 -32.16 -3.29 -24.57
CA ASN A 538 -31.00 -3.44 -23.73
C ASN A 538 -30.23 -4.73 -24.06
N VAL A 539 -29.36 -4.66 -25.07
CA VAL A 539 -28.50 -5.79 -25.42
C VAL A 539 -27.37 -5.94 -24.38
N LEU A 540 -27.30 -7.14 -23.79
CA LEU A 540 -26.29 -7.54 -22.82
C LEU A 540 -25.02 -7.97 -23.58
N ASP A 541 -24.11 -7.02 -23.77
CA ASP A 541 -22.87 -7.25 -24.51
C ASP A 541 -21.74 -7.78 -23.61
N ALA A 542 -20.77 -8.49 -24.19
CA ALA A 542 -19.59 -9.02 -23.50
C ALA A 542 -18.86 -7.91 -22.72
N GLN A 543 -18.69 -6.74 -23.33
CA GLN A 543 -18.12 -5.56 -22.68
C GLN A 543 -18.84 -5.22 -21.37
N LYS A 544 -20.17 -5.14 -21.38
CA LYS A 544 -20.96 -4.79 -20.19
C LYS A 544 -20.85 -5.87 -19.12
N ILE A 545 -20.89 -7.14 -19.50
CA ILE A 545 -20.84 -8.28 -18.56
C ILE A 545 -19.49 -8.33 -17.85
N PHE A 546 -18.38 -8.36 -18.60
CA PHE A 546 -17.04 -8.52 -18.02
C PHE A 546 -16.62 -7.32 -17.17
N VAL A 547 -16.89 -6.09 -17.64
CA VAL A 547 -16.56 -4.87 -16.90
C VAL A 547 -17.37 -4.78 -15.60
N SER A 548 -18.66 -5.09 -15.66
CA SER A 548 -19.52 -5.09 -14.46
C SER A 548 -19.09 -6.17 -13.48
N MET A 549 -18.74 -7.37 -13.95
CA MET A 549 -18.20 -8.44 -13.10
C MET A 549 -16.88 -8.03 -12.42
N ALA A 550 -15.98 -7.35 -13.13
CA ALA A 550 -14.75 -6.82 -12.55
C ALA A 550 -15.05 -5.80 -11.44
N LEU A 551 -15.97 -4.86 -11.67
CA LEU A 551 -16.41 -3.88 -10.67
C LEU A 551 -17.08 -4.52 -9.44
N ILE A 552 -17.93 -5.54 -9.63
CA ILE A 552 -18.54 -6.31 -8.52
C ILE A 552 -17.46 -7.01 -7.68
N ASN A 553 -16.43 -7.56 -8.31
CA ASN A 553 -15.32 -8.22 -7.60
C ASN A 553 -14.48 -7.22 -6.80
N ILE A 554 -14.26 -6.02 -7.34
CA ILE A 554 -13.63 -4.90 -6.60
C ILE A 554 -14.46 -4.55 -5.36
N LEU A 555 -15.80 -4.46 -5.50
CA LEU A 555 -16.72 -4.10 -4.42
C LEU A 555 -16.72 -5.09 -3.23
N LYS A 556 -16.37 -6.36 -3.46
CA LYS A 556 -16.42 -7.43 -2.44
C LYS A 556 -15.49 -7.15 -1.26
N THR A 557 -14.26 -6.72 -1.53
CA THR A 557 -13.23 -6.50 -0.52
C THR A 557 -13.60 -5.41 0.50
N PRO A 558 -13.89 -4.16 0.09
CA PRO A 558 -14.24 -3.08 1.03
C PRO A 558 -15.49 -3.41 1.83
N LEU A 559 -16.48 -4.02 1.19
CA LEU A 559 -17.69 -4.50 1.85
C LEU A 559 -17.39 -5.50 2.98
N SER A 560 -16.46 -6.44 2.79
CA SER A 560 -16.10 -7.40 3.86
C SER A 560 -15.28 -6.79 5.00
N GLN A 561 -14.42 -5.81 4.68
CA GLN A 561 -13.48 -5.23 5.63
C GLN A 561 -14.09 -4.11 6.47
N LEU A 562 -15.07 -3.37 5.94
CA LEU A 562 -15.70 -2.23 6.60
C LEU A 562 -16.27 -2.55 7.99
N PRO A 563 -17.03 -3.64 8.22
CA PRO A 563 -17.54 -3.97 9.55
C PRO A 563 -16.41 -4.22 10.57
N PHE A 564 -15.32 -4.86 10.12
CA PHE A 564 -14.16 -5.11 10.96
C PHE A 564 -13.43 -3.81 11.31
N ALA A 565 -13.18 -2.94 10.32
CA ALA A 565 -12.55 -1.64 10.51
C ALA A 565 -13.35 -0.73 11.45
N MET A 566 -14.67 -0.68 11.28
CA MET A 566 -15.58 0.07 12.16
C MET A 566 -15.56 -0.47 13.60
N SER A 567 -15.65 -1.79 13.77
CA SER A 567 -15.60 -2.42 15.10
C SER A 567 -14.28 -2.12 15.82
N THR A 568 -13.14 -2.28 15.14
CA THR A 568 -11.82 -2.01 15.72
C THR A 568 -11.68 -0.53 16.10
N THR A 569 -12.13 0.37 15.23
CA THR A 569 -12.12 1.82 15.49
C THR A 569 -12.99 2.20 16.69
N MET A 570 -14.21 1.65 16.77
CA MET A 570 -15.11 1.87 17.91
C MET A 570 -14.49 1.34 19.20
N GLN A 571 -13.97 0.11 19.22
CA GLN A 571 -13.33 -0.47 20.39
C GLN A 571 -12.13 0.36 20.86
N ILE A 572 -11.33 0.89 19.93
CA ILE A 572 -10.18 1.73 20.25
C ILE A 572 -10.61 3.06 20.84
N SER A 573 -11.61 3.72 20.25
CA SER A 573 -12.10 5.00 20.78
C SER A 573 -12.59 4.88 22.24
N ILE A 574 -13.29 3.79 22.55
CA ILE A 574 -13.78 3.49 23.90
C ILE A 574 -12.62 3.11 24.83
N ASN A 575 -11.71 2.24 24.36
CA ASN A 575 -10.58 1.78 25.15
C ASN A 575 -9.57 2.90 25.44
N LEU A 576 -9.32 3.82 24.49
CA LEU A 576 -8.45 4.98 24.72
C LEU A 576 -9.07 5.90 25.78
N ALA A 577 -10.38 6.16 25.68
CA ALA A 577 -11.10 6.96 26.66
C ALA A 577 -11.02 6.36 28.07
N GLN A 578 -11.15 5.03 28.20
CA GLN A 578 -11.01 4.33 29.49
C GLN A 578 -9.56 4.31 29.99
N LYS A 579 -8.57 4.00 29.14
CA LYS A 579 -7.14 3.90 29.48
C LYS A 579 -6.50 5.23 29.84
N GLN A 580 -7.04 6.33 29.35
CA GLN A 580 -6.63 7.66 29.79
C GLN A 580 -6.88 7.86 31.28
N GLN A 581 -7.99 7.32 31.80
CA GLN A 581 -8.32 7.37 33.21
C GLN A 581 -7.30 6.57 34.04
N TYR A 582 -6.68 5.52 33.47
CA TYR A 582 -5.58 4.77 34.07
C TYR A 582 -4.26 5.57 34.09
N ILE A 583 -3.86 6.18 32.96
CA ILE A 583 -2.64 7.03 32.89
C ILE A 583 -2.79 8.27 33.78
N LYS A 584 -4.01 8.80 33.90
CA LYS A 584 -4.33 9.98 34.71
C LYS A 584 -4.49 9.68 36.20
N LYS A 585 -5.02 8.52 36.63
CA LYS A 585 -5.01 8.11 38.06
C LYS A 585 -3.59 7.91 38.61
N ALA A 586 -2.60 7.73 37.72
CA ALA A 586 -1.18 7.64 38.04
C ALA A 586 -0.43 8.99 38.00
N LEU A 587 -1.11 10.10 37.67
CA LEU A 587 -0.63 11.49 37.73
C LEU A 587 -1.36 12.22 38.85
#